data_AF-A0A4Y9XV20-F1
#
_entry.id   AF-A0A4Y9XV20-F1
#
_cell.length_a   1.000
_cell.length_b   1.000
_cell.length_c   1.000
_cell.angle_alpha   90.00
_cell.angle_beta   90.00
_cell.angle_gamma   90.00
#
_symmetry.space_group_name_H-M   'P 1'
#
loop_
_entity.id
_entity.type
_entity.pdbx_description
1 polymer ?
#
loop_
_entity_poly.entity_id
_entity_poly.type
_entity_poly.pdbx_seq_one_letter_code
_entity_poly.pdbx_strand_id
1 'polypeptide(L)'
;MSNERDKLHIPLFPESQQLNRTNWMEWKTRISTILRLKGLLGYLDGTTPIPSAAAGTTAIEKWRKNDDLVKGIITLNMTDLSGRGADPDTMNAHEFWSALLAVRERRSELAVLNAEEYLKACKYVPGSDVHAHFDEMRRRRKACRDLGSTMMTDQRFAIIICLSMMGETLRPVIIPLLTRTDPEDVMSTILVVYDELLQLGLPQNPFRDTRSGTGALAVEKTSAFMTAAKATVICAWCGWKNHTKETCYCAGGGKAGQQPSHWKSQPRPKKGSPADLSMHALRASIFSQSINDPSPTQRLSRPSVCVATVPPAETQAPIDSKYQIFLAT
;
A
#
# COMPACT_ATOMS: atom_id res chain seq x y z
N MET A 1 -7.66 44.30 47.95
CA MET A 1 -7.73 44.12 46.48
C MET A 1 -7.32 42.69 46.19
N SER A 2 -8.29 41.77 46.21
CA SER A 2 -8.06 40.34 46.03
C SER A 2 -7.77 40.07 44.55
N ASN A 3 -6.52 39.70 44.27
CA ASN A 3 -5.99 39.54 42.92
C ASN A 3 -6.83 38.57 42.10
N GLU A 4 -7.24 39.04 40.93
CA GLU A 4 -7.93 38.34 39.84
C GLU A 4 -7.05 37.26 39.17
N ARG A 5 -6.14 36.60 39.91
CA ARG A 5 -5.05 35.74 39.38
C ARG A 5 -5.21 34.23 39.60
N ASP A 6 -6.28 33.76 40.24
CA ASP A 6 -6.51 32.31 40.45
C ASP A 6 -7.59 31.74 39.51
N LYS A 7 -7.66 32.23 38.27
CA LYS A 7 -8.37 31.48 37.23
C LYS A 7 -7.47 30.30 36.83
N LEU A 8 -7.83 29.10 37.31
CA LEU A 8 -7.23 27.83 36.90
C LEU A 8 -7.23 27.73 35.37
N HIS A 9 -6.13 28.13 34.73
CA HIS A 9 -5.99 28.02 33.29
C HIS A 9 -5.56 26.60 32.92
N ILE A 10 -6.55 25.79 32.56
CA ILE A 10 -6.36 24.45 32.00
C ILE A 10 -6.16 24.60 30.49
N PRO A 11 -4.97 24.31 29.95
CA PRO A 11 -4.76 24.32 28.51
C PRO A 11 -5.55 23.20 27.85
N LEU A 12 -6.40 23.57 26.89
CA LEU A 12 -7.16 22.64 26.06
C LEU A 12 -6.57 22.63 24.65
N PHE A 13 -6.37 21.44 24.11
CA PHE A 13 -5.94 21.25 22.74
C PHE A 13 -7.12 21.35 21.78
N PRO A 14 -6.89 21.84 20.55
CA PRO A 14 -7.82 21.64 19.45
C PRO A 14 -8.18 20.15 19.35
N GLU A 15 -9.41 19.84 18.95
CA GLU A 15 -9.91 18.45 18.87
C GLU A 15 -8.99 17.54 18.03
N SER A 16 -8.41 18.07 16.95
CA SER A 16 -7.43 17.36 16.10
C SER A 16 -6.13 16.96 16.82
N GLN A 17 -5.84 17.58 17.96
CA GLN A 17 -4.63 17.41 18.76
C GLN A 17 -4.89 16.71 20.11
N GLN A 18 -6.15 16.54 20.49
CA GLN A 18 -6.53 15.72 21.64
C GLN A 18 -6.18 14.24 21.41
N LEU A 19 -6.05 13.48 22.49
CA LEU A 19 -5.61 12.09 22.38
C LEU A 19 -6.60 11.25 21.58
N ASN A 20 -6.12 10.66 20.48
CA ASN A 20 -6.85 9.74 19.62
C ASN A 20 -6.14 8.37 19.54
N ARG A 21 -6.41 7.59 18.49
CA ARG A 21 -5.83 6.24 18.33
C ARG A 21 -4.40 6.26 17.78
N THR A 22 -3.98 7.33 17.12
CA THR A 22 -2.75 7.38 16.32
C THR A 22 -1.73 8.40 16.81
N ASN A 23 -2.10 9.34 17.69
CA ASN A 23 -1.24 10.46 18.10
C ASN A 23 -0.72 10.36 19.55
N TRP A 24 -0.62 9.14 20.10
CA TRP A 24 -0.23 8.94 21.51
C TRP A 24 1.11 9.59 21.84
N MET A 25 2.13 9.43 20.99
CA MET A 25 3.47 9.94 21.24
C MET A 25 3.49 11.48 21.25
N GLU A 26 2.92 12.11 20.23
CA GLU A 26 2.84 13.56 20.14
C GLU A 26 2.02 14.16 21.28
N TRP A 27 0.90 13.53 21.63
CA TRP A 27 0.06 13.95 22.74
C TRP A 27 0.79 13.82 24.09
N LYS A 28 1.46 12.68 24.33
CA LYS A 28 2.25 12.42 25.54
C LYS A 28 3.31 13.51 25.72
N THR A 29 4.08 13.78 24.65
CA THR A 29 5.10 14.85 24.67
C THR A 29 4.50 16.22 24.98
N ARG A 30 3.34 16.57 24.39
CA ARG A 30 2.68 17.86 24.67
C ARG A 30 2.23 17.98 26.13
N ILE A 31 1.59 16.95 26.67
CA ILE A 31 1.16 16.92 28.08
C ILE A 31 2.36 17.05 29.01
N SER A 32 3.43 16.26 28.78
CA SER A 32 4.65 16.35 29.58
C SER A 32 5.30 17.73 29.52
N THR A 33 5.32 18.38 28.35
CA THR A 33 5.84 19.75 28.19
C THR A 33 5.01 20.75 28.98
N ILE A 34 3.68 20.69 28.93
CA ILE A 34 2.80 21.59 29.68
C ILE A 34 3.00 21.44 31.18
N LEU A 35 3.06 20.19 31.66
CA LEU A 35 3.24 19.91 33.08
C LEU A 35 4.63 20.33 33.55
N ARG A 36 5.66 20.20 32.71
CA ARG A 36 7.00 20.74 32.98
C ARG A 36 6.99 22.26 33.09
N LEU A 37 6.34 22.96 32.15
CA LEU A 37 6.22 24.43 32.18
C LEU A 37 5.43 24.94 33.38
N LYS A 38 4.46 24.17 33.87
CA LYS A 38 3.68 24.46 35.09
C LYS A 38 4.36 24.01 36.39
N GLY A 39 5.50 23.32 36.33
CA GLY A 39 6.17 22.76 37.52
C GLY A 39 5.41 21.61 38.19
N LEU A 40 4.48 20.97 37.47
CA LEU A 40 3.59 19.90 37.98
C LEU A 40 4.00 18.50 37.50
N LEU A 41 5.10 18.39 36.74
CA LEU A 41 5.56 17.09 36.21
C LEU A 41 5.78 16.06 37.32
N GLY A 42 6.18 16.50 38.52
CA GLY A 42 6.45 15.63 39.66
C GLY A 42 5.24 14.84 40.18
N TYR A 43 4.03 15.32 39.92
CA TYR A 43 2.79 14.63 40.26
C TYR A 43 2.42 13.56 39.22
N LEU A 44 2.93 13.70 37.99
CA LEU A 44 2.71 12.77 36.89
C LEU A 44 3.68 11.58 36.96
N ASP A 45 4.96 11.85 37.23
CA ASP A 45 6.02 10.83 37.29
C ASP A 45 6.16 10.17 38.67
N GLY A 46 5.45 10.68 39.69
CA GLY A 46 5.44 10.14 41.05
C GLY A 46 6.59 10.64 41.93
N THR A 47 7.42 11.57 41.45
CA THR A 47 8.51 12.16 42.24
C THR A 47 8.02 13.10 43.35
N THR A 48 6.77 13.57 43.27
CA THR A 48 6.09 14.34 44.32
C THR A 48 5.04 13.47 45.02
N PRO A 49 5.44 12.64 46.01
CA PRO A 49 4.54 11.74 46.69
C PRO A 49 3.53 12.49 47.57
N ILE A 50 2.47 11.80 47.95
CA ILE A 50 1.47 12.30 48.90
C ILE A 50 2.18 12.69 50.22
N PRO A 51 1.97 13.91 50.74
CA PRO A 51 2.54 14.33 52.02
C PRO A 51 2.08 13.42 53.15
N SER A 52 2.97 13.11 54.10
CA SER A 52 2.59 12.33 55.28
C SER A 52 1.62 13.10 56.17
N ALA A 53 0.84 12.39 57.00
CA ALA A 53 -0.09 13.01 57.94
C ALA A 53 0.60 14.03 58.89
N ALA A 54 1.91 13.88 59.13
CA ALA A 54 2.70 14.81 59.94
C ALA A 54 2.98 16.16 59.26
N ALA A 55 2.81 16.26 57.94
CA ALA A 55 3.00 17.51 57.18
C ALA A 55 1.85 18.52 57.38
N GLY A 56 0.76 18.09 58.02
CA GLY A 56 -0.42 18.92 58.29
C GLY A 56 -1.42 18.98 57.11
N THR A 57 -2.67 19.30 57.44
CA THR A 57 -3.82 19.29 56.51
C THR A 57 -3.63 20.22 55.31
N THR A 58 -2.98 21.37 55.50
CA THR A 58 -2.75 22.37 54.45
C THR A 58 -1.81 21.87 53.35
N ALA A 59 -0.78 21.09 53.70
CA ALA A 59 0.13 20.49 52.74
C ALA A 59 -0.59 19.42 51.89
N ILE A 60 -1.44 18.61 52.52
CA ILE A 60 -2.24 17.57 51.86
C ILE A 60 -3.26 18.20 50.90
N GLU A 61 -3.98 19.24 51.32
CA GLU A 61 -4.93 19.95 50.46
C GLU A 61 -4.25 20.60 49.25
N LYS A 62 -3.07 21.23 49.46
CA LYS A 62 -2.29 21.81 48.36
C LYS A 62 -1.84 20.73 47.37
N TRP A 63 -1.38 19.59 47.87
CA TRP A 63 -1.00 18.46 47.03
C TRP A 63 -2.21 17.96 46.23
N ARG A 64 -3.36 17.76 46.87
CA ARG A 64 -4.59 17.29 46.21
C ARG A 64 -5.05 18.24 45.11
N LYS A 65 -5.03 19.56 45.35
CA LYS A 65 -5.36 20.56 44.32
C LYS A 65 -4.46 20.47 43.08
N ASN A 66 -3.17 20.22 43.29
CA ASN A 66 -2.21 20.05 42.19
C ASN A 66 -2.40 18.72 41.47
N ASP A 67 -2.67 17.63 42.19
CA ASP A 67 -3.00 16.33 41.63
C ASP A 67 -4.27 16.41 40.75
N ASP A 68 -5.34 17.04 41.26
CA ASP A 68 -6.59 17.26 40.53
C ASP A 68 -6.38 18.13 39.29
N LEU A 69 -5.51 19.13 39.35
CA LEU A 69 -5.15 19.95 38.19
C LEU A 69 -4.44 19.12 37.12
N VAL A 70 -3.52 18.25 37.50
CA VAL A 70 -2.82 17.35 36.56
C VAL A 70 -3.81 16.38 35.93
N LYS A 71 -4.68 15.76 36.73
CA LYS A 71 -5.76 14.90 36.23
C LYS A 71 -6.65 15.65 35.25
N GLY A 72 -7.10 16.86 35.60
CA GLY A 72 -7.91 17.70 34.72
C GLY A 72 -7.23 18.04 33.40
N ILE A 73 -5.93 18.36 33.41
CA ILE A 73 -5.15 18.59 32.18
C ILE A 73 -5.13 17.35 31.30
N ILE A 74 -5.00 16.16 31.88
CA ILE A 74 -4.97 14.92 31.11
C ILE A 74 -6.36 14.59 30.55
N THR A 75 -7.38 14.52 31.41
CA THR A 75 -8.72 14.04 31.06
C THR A 75 -9.42 14.97 30.08
N LEU A 76 -9.26 16.29 30.21
CA LEU A 76 -9.87 17.27 29.30
C LEU A 76 -9.20 17.35 27.94
N ASN A 77 -8.01 16.75 27.77
CA ASN A 77 -7.30 16.65 26.51
C ASN A 77 -7.41 15.27 25.86
N MET A 78 -8.44 14.50 26.22
CA MET A 78 -8.73 13.17 25.70
C MET A 78 -10.17 13.11 25.19
N THR A 79 -10.38 12.49 24.02
CA THR A 79 -11.73 12.34 23.45
C THR A 79 -12.49 11.11 23.98
N ASP A 80 -11.80 10.14 24.60
CA ASP A 80 -12.41 8.90 25.07
C ASP A 80 -11.71 8.38 26.34
N LEU A 81 -12.35 8.60 27.48
CA LEU A 81 -11.97 8.09 28.80
C LEU A 81 -12.47 6.65 29.03
N SER A 82 -13.51 6.24 28.31
CA SER A 82 -14.29 5.05 28.65
C SER A 82 -13.60 3.77 28.16
N GLY A 83 -13.45 2.80 29.06
CA GLY A 83 -13.07 1.42 28.71
C GLY A 83 -11.58 1.06 28.82
N ARG A 84 -10.80 1.73 29.68
CA ARG A 84 -9.35 1.46 29.81
C ARG A 84 -8.86 1.11 31.22
N GLY A 85 -9.76 0.90 32.19
CA GLY A 85 -9.41 0.51 33.56
C GLY A 85 -8.69 1.60 34.37
N ALA A 86 -8.64 2.83 33.86
CA ALA A 86 -8.13 4.01 34.53
C ALA A 86 -9.33 4.91 34.84
N ASP A 87 -9.68 5.02 36.11
CA ASP A 87 -10.76 5.87 36.58
C ASP A 87 -10.15 7.10 37.29
N PRO A 88 -10.30 8.31 36.72
CA PRO A 88 -9.70 9.52 37.27
C PRO A 88 -10.26 9.93 38.63
N ASP A 89 -11.43 9.39 39.02
CA ASP A 89 -12.07 9.71 40.31
C ASP A 89 -11.54 8.83 41.45
N THR A 90 -11.01 7.64 41.15
CA THR A 90 -10.49 6.70 42.15
C THR A 90 -8.97 6.67 42.25
N MET A 91 -8.26 7.15 41.21
CA MET A 91 -6.81 7.14 41.12
C MET A 91 -6.20 8.53 41.36
N ASN A 92 -4.97 8.56 41.87
CA ASN A 92 -4.15 9.77 41.79
C ASN A 92 -3.60 10.00 40.37
N ALA A 93 -3.06 11.18 40.08
CA ALA A 93 -2.57 11.53 38.75
C ALA A 93 -1.49 10.56 38.24
N HIS A 94 -0.62 10.10 39.12
CA HIS A 94 0.46 9.17 38.78
C HIS A 94 -0.06 7.76 38.44
N GLU A 95 -1.00 7.23 39.23
CA GLU A 95 -1.68 5.96 38.98
C GLU A 95 -2.46 5.99 37.67
N PHE A 96 -3.23 7.07 37.45
CA PHE A 96 -3.99 7.28 36.23
C PHE A 96 -3.06 7.34 35.01
N TRP A 97 -1.96 8.09 35.11
CA TRP A 97 -0.94 8.16 34.06
C TRP A 97 -0.29 6.81 33.80
N SER A 98 0.07 6.06 34.85
CA SER A 98 0.68 4.74 34.74
C SER A 98 -0.25 3.72 34.05
N ALA A 99 -1.54 3.76 34.36
CA ALA A 99 -2.54 2.94 33.69
C ALA A 99 -2.66 3.30 32.20
N LEU A 100 -2.60 4.59 31.85
CA LEU A 100 -2.55 5.03 30.45
C LEU A 100 -1.30 4.53 29.72
N LEU A 101 -0.13 4.62 30.35
CA LEU A 101 1.12 4.06 29.81
C LEU A 101 0.95 2.56 29.54
N ALA A 102 0.46 1.79 30.51
CA ALA A 102 0.31 0.33 30.37
C ALA A 102 -0.61 -0.07 29.20
N VAL A 103 -1.69 0.68 28.95
CA VAL A 103 -2.63 0.39 27.85
C VAL A 103 -2.10 0.88 26.50
N ARG A 104 -1.49 2.06 26.46
CA ARG A 104 -1.12 2.74 25.20
C ARG A 104 0.27 2.33 24.73
N GLU A 105 1.21 2.08 25.63
CA GLU A 105 2.54 1.61 25.25
C GLU A 105 2.51 0.13 24.82
N ARG A 106 1.67 -0.72 25.44
CA ARG A 106 1.38 -2.07 24.91
C ARG A 106 0.82 -2.01 23.48
N ARG A 107 -0.06 -1.04 23.20
CA ARG A 107 -0.57 -0.82 21.83
C ARG A 107 0.50 -0.27 20.89
N SER A 108 1.46 0.52 21.38
CA SER A 108 2.58 0.96 20.55
C SER A 108 3.53 -0.18 20.20
N GLU A 109 3.74 -1.17 21.09
CA GLU A 109 4.51 -2.37 20.76
C GLU A 109 3.83 -3.18 19.65
N LEU A 110 2.52 -3.41 19.76
CA LEU A 110 1.76 -4.04 18.67
C LEU A 110 1.77 -3.21 17.39
N ALA A 111 1.71 -1.88 17.48
CA ALA A 111 1.81 -0.99 16.33
C ALA A 111 3.20 -1.06 15.67
N VAL A 112 4.28 -1.15 16.45
CA VAL A 112 5.64 -1.38 15.97
C VAL A 112 5.72 -2.72 15.25
N LEU A 113 5.19 -3.80 15.84
CA LEU A 113 5.16 -5.12 15.20
C LEU A 113 4.36 -5.11 13.88
N ASN A 114 3.18 -4.49 13.87
CA ASN A 114 2.36 -4.36 12.67
C ASN A 114 3.06 -3.52 11.58
N ALA A 115 3.77 -2.45 11.95
CA ALA A 115 4.56 -1.66 11.01
C ALA A 115 5.75 -2.45 10.44
N GLU A 116 6.42 -3.25 11.27
CA GLU A 116 7.47 -4.16 10.80
C GLU A 116 6.93 -5.21 9.83
N GLU A 117 5.77 -5.80 10.13
CA GLU A 117 5.13 -6.78 9.25
C GLU A 117 4.70 -6.13 7.93
N TYR A 118 4.11 -4.93 8.00
CA TYR A 118 3.76 -4.14 6.82
C TYR A 118 4.98 -3.83 5.95
N LEU A 119 6.13 -3.52 6.55
CA LEU A 119 7.38 -3.34 5.82
C LEU A 119 7.85 -4.65 5.16
N LYS A 120 7.89 -5.77 5.90
CA LYS A 120 8.35 -7.08 5.39
C LYS A 120 7.45 -7.65 4.29
N ALA A 121 6.16 -7.31 4.33
CA ALA A 121 5.17 -7.67 3.32
C ALA A 121 5.35 -6.90 2.00
N CYS A 122 6.16 -5.84 1.97
CA CYS A 122 6.50 -5.17 0.71
C CYS A 122 7.43 -6.07 -0.11
N LYS A 123 6.91 -6.61 -1.21
CA LYS A 123 7.64 -7.48 -2.14
C LYS A 123 7.65 -6.85 -3.51
N TYR A 124 8.79 -6.95 -4.18
CA TYR A 124 8.94 -6.48 -5.53
C TYR A 124 8.12 -7.34 -6.49
N VAL A 125 7.42 -6.69 -7.41
CA VAL A 125 6.64 -7.36 -8.45
C VAL A 125 7.47 -7.33 -9.74
N PRO A 126 7.84 -8.48 -10.31
CA PRO A 126 8.62 -8.51 -11.55
C PRO A 126 7.98 -7.69 -12.67
N GLY A 127 8.74 -6.74 -13.22
CA GLY A 127 8.29 -5.85 -14.29
C GLY A 127 7.62 -4.55 -13.80
N SER A 128 7.48 -4.34 -12.49
CA SER A 128 7.16 -3.02 -11.94
C SER A 128 8.42 -2.14 -11.86
N ASP A 129 8.21 -0.84 -11.74
CA ASP A 129 9.29 0.13 -11.50
C ASP A 129 10.00 -0.17 -10.17
N VAL A 130 11.32 -0.37 -10.25
CA VAL A 130 12.19 -0.65 -9.10
C VAL A 130 12.39 0.61 -8.24
N HIS A 131 12.41 1.80 -8.84
CA HIS A 131 12.52 3.05 -8.09
C HIS A 131 11.30 3.26 -7.20
N ALA A 132 10.09 3.09 -7.77
CA ALA A 132 8.85 3.16 -7.01
C ALA A 132 8.79 2.13 -5.87
N HIS A 133 9.34 0.93 -6.06
CA HIS A 133 9.45 -0.09 -5.00
C HIS A 133 10.36 0.39 -3.85
N PHE A 134 11.51 0.98 -4.15
CA PHE A 134 12.41 1.51 -3.12
C PHE A 134 11.82 2.71 -2.38
N ASP A 135 11.11 3.59 -3.06
CA ASP A 135 10.43 4.71 -2.42
C ASP A 135 9.34 4.24 -1.46
N GLU A 136 8.58 3.21 -1.86
CA GLU A 136 7.59 2.58 -0.99
C GLU A 136 8.25 1.94 0.24
N MET A 137 9.39 1.26 0.09
CA MET A 137 10.17 0.69 1.20
C MET A 137 10.68 1.78 2.16
N ARG A 138 11.19 2.91 1.64
CA ARG A 138 11.60 4.06 2.46
C ARG A 138 10.42 4.65 3.22
N ARG A 139 9.26 4.78 2.57
CA ARG A 139 8.02 5.28 3.19
C ARG A 139 7.57 4.37 4.33
N ARG A 140 7.55 3.05 4.14
CA ARG A 140 7.21 2.08 5.20
C ARG A 140 8.22 2.09 6.35
N ARG A 141 9.51 2.21 6.04
CA ARG A 141 10.56 2.36 7.07
C ARG A 141 10.36 3.61 7.91
N LYS A 142 9.96 4.74 7.30
CA LYS A 142 9.65 5.96 8.03
C LYS A 142 8.56 5.71 9.06
N ALA A 143 7.49 4.99 8.71
CA ALA A 143 6.43 4.64 9.65
C ALA A 143 6.95 3.81 10.85
N CYS A 144 7.87 2.85 10.62
CA CYS A 144 8.51 2.12 11.72
C CYS A 144 9.32 3.03 12.65
N ARG A 145 10.03 4.02 12.10
CA ARG A 145 10.82 5.00 12.88
C ARG A 145 9.96 5.99 13.65
N ASP A 146 8.87 6.46 13.03
CA ASP A 146 7.92 7.38 13.66
C ASP A 146 7.25 6.72 14.90
N LEU A 147 7.05 5.40 14.86
CA LEU A 147 6.54 4.61 15.99
C LEU A 147 7.60 4.23 17.03
N GLY A 148 8.86 4.66 16.84
CA GLY A 148 9.94 4.43 17.80
C GLY A 148 10.53 3.01 17.76
N SER A 149 10.40 2.27 16.65
CA SER A 149 11.04 0.95 16.54
C SER A 149 12.56 1.08 16.59
N THR A 150 13.16 0.69 17.71
CA THR A 150 14.62 0.60 17.89
C THR A 150 15.24 -0.59 17.15
N MET A 151 14.41 -1.57 16.76
CA MET A 151 14.83 -2.79 16.07
C MET A 151 15.08 -2.56 14.57
N MET A 152 14.57 -1.47 13.98
CA MET A 152 14.69 -1.15 12.56
C MET A 152 16.01 -0.45 12.20
N THR A 153 17.14 -1.13 12.47
CA THR A 153 18.49 -0.66 12.14
C THR A 153 18.70 -0.58 10.62
N ASP A 154 19.70 0.18 10.17
CA ASP A 154 20.11 0.24 8.76
C ASP A 154 20.43 -1.15 8.21
N GLN A 155 21.17 -1.96 8.96
CA GLN A 155 21.50 -3.34 8.59
C GLN A 155 20.24 -4.21 8.43
N ARG A 156 19.29 -4.13 9.36
CA ARG A 156 18.05 -4.93 9.27
C ARG A 156 17.21 -4.48 8.07
N PHE A 157 17.19 -3.18 7.78
CA PHE A 157 16.52 -2.65 6.60
C PHE A 157 17.20 -3.10 5.30
N ALA A 158 18.54 -3.08 5.22
CA ALA A 158 19.32 -3.60 4.09
C ALA A 158 18.96 -5.07 3.78
N ILE A 159 18.91 -5.93 4.82
CA ILE A 159 18.47 -7.32 4.68
C ILE A 159 17.02 -7.39 4.16
N ILE A 160 16.10 -6.59 4.70
CA ILE A 160 14.70 -6.58 4.27
C ILE A 160 14.56 -6.14 2.80
N ILE A 161 15.37 -5.18 2.33
CA ILE A 161 15.42 -4.79 0.91
C ILE A 161 15.83 -5.99 0.04
N CYS A 162 16.93 -6.67 0.40
CA CYS A 162 17.36 -7.88 -0.28
C CYS A 162 16.24 -8.93 -0.35
N LEU A 163 15.62 -9.25 0.80
CA LEU A 163 14.52 -10.21 0.90
C LEU A 163 13.23 -9.76 0.19
N SER A 164 13.05 -8.46 -0.07
CA SER A 164 11.89 -7.95 -0.83
C SER A 164 12.00 -8.25 -2.31
N MET A 165 13.24 -8.39 -2.83
CA MET A 165 13.55 -8.58 -4.24
C MET A 165 14.10 -9.99 -4.56
N MET A 166 14.08 -10.92 -3.58
CA MET A 166 14.43 -12.33 -3.79
C MET A 166 13.38 -13.07 -4.64
N GLY A 167 13.34 -12.77 -5.93
CA GLY A 167 12.77 -13.64 -6.95
C GLY A 167 13.82 -14.63 -7.47
N GLU A 168 13.38 -15.71 -8.11
CA GLU A 168 14.23 -16.74 -8.74
C GLU A 168 15.35 -16.13 -9.62
N THR A 169 15.05 -15.03 -10.34
CA THR A 169 15.94 -14.37 -11.30
C THR A 169 17.00 -13.46 -10.68
N LEU A 170 16.67 -12.77 -9.58
CA LEU A 170 17.56 -11.81 -8.93
C LEU A 170 18.37 -12.44 -7.79
N ARG A 171 18.07 -13.69 -7.43
CA ARG A 171 18.72 -14.41 -6.34
C ARG A 171 20.26 -14.39 -6.39
N PRO A 172 20.95 -14.62 -7.53
CA PRO A 172 22.41 -14.60 -7.59
C PRO A 172 23.01 -13.21 -7.31
N VAL A 173 22.26 -12.15 -7.61
CA VAL A 173 22.65 -10.75 -7.40
C VAL A 173 22.43 -10.34 -5.94
N ILE A 174 21.32 -10.80 -5.36
CA ILE A 174 20.90 -10.41 -4.00
C ILE A 174 21.72 -11.11 -2.92
N ILE A 175 22.12 -12.38 -3.12
CA ILE A 175 22.86 -13.14 -2.10
C ILE A 175 24.15 -12.44 -1.63
N PRO A 176 25.04 -11.95 -2.53
CA PRO A 176 26.24 -11.22 -2.12
C PRO A 176 25.95 -9.96 -1.28
N LEU A 177 24.82 -9.29 -1.54
CA LEU A 177 24.43 -8.05 -0.89
C LEU A 177 23.92 -8.24 0.54
N LEU A 178 23.60 -9.47 0.96
CA LEU A 178 23.15 -9.76 2.33
C LEU A 178 24.21 -9.46 3.40
N THR A 179 25.47 -9.30 3.01
CA THR A 179 26.57 -8.93 3.91
C THR A 179 26.71 -7.43 4.13
N ARG A 180 26.00 -6.60 3.33
CA ARG A 180 26.08 -5.14 3.42
C ARG A 180 25.16 -4.59 4.50
N THR A 181 25.62 -3.52 5.16
CA THR A 181 24.91 -2.88 6.28
C THR A 181 24.24 -1.56 5.87
N ASP A 182 24.70 -0.92 4.80
CA ASP A 182 24.14 0.33 4.28
C ASP A 182 23.01 0.06 3.28
N PRO A 183 21.76 0.46 3.59
CA PRO A 183 20.63 0.25 2.70
C PRO A 183 20.72 1.05 1.39
N GLU A 184 21.33 2.23 1.38
CA GLU A 184 21.40 3.06 0.15
C GLU A 184 22.44 2.49 -0.83
N ASP A 185 23.54 1.93 -0.32
CA ASP A 185 24.51 1.17 -1.12
C ASP A 185 23.88 -0.11 -1.71
N VAL A 186 23.08 -0.83 -0.92
CA VAL A 186 22.32 -2.00 -1.41
C VAL A 186 21.34 -1.60 -2.51
N MET A 187 20.52 -0.56 -2.30
CA MET A 187 19.57 -0.08 -3.32
C MET A 187 20.29 0.34 -4.60
N SER A 188 21.36 1.13 -4.48
CA SER A 188 22.14 1.62 -5.63
C SER A 188 22.75 0.47 -6.42
N THR A 189 23.30 -0.54 -5.74
CA THR A 189 23.89 -1.70 -6.40
C THR A 189 22.84 -2.56 -7.11
N ILE A 190 21.67 -2.72 -6.50
CA ILE A 190 20.55 -3.42 -7.15
C ILE A 190 20.09 -2.65 -8.40
N LEU A 191 20.00 -1.32 -8.34
CA LEU A 191 19.62 -0.50 -9.51
C LEU A 191 20.60 -0.69 -10.67
N VAL A 192 21.91 -0.63 -10.41
CA VAL A 192 22.94 -0.81 -11.44
C VAL A 192 22.81 -2.17 -12.12
N VAL A 193 22.66 -3.24 -11.33
CA VAL A 193 22.53 -4.59 -11.89
C VAL A 193 21.20 -4.76 -12.61
N TYR A 194 20.11 -4.19 -12.11
CA TYR A 194 18.81 -4.26 -12.77
C TYR A 194 18.80 -3.53 -14.11
N ASP A 195 19.44 -2.36 -14.19
CA ASP A 195 19.61 -1.61 -15.44
C ASP A 195 20.51 -2.37 -16.42
N GLU A 196 21.61 -2.96 -15.95
CA GLU A 196 22.49 -3.81 -16.78
C GLU A 196 21.73 -5.04 -17.33
N LEU A 197 20.89 -5.69 -16.52
CA LEU A 197 20.04 -6.80 -16.97
C LEU A 197 18.98 -6.35 -17.98
N LEU A 198 18.43 -5.13 -17.85
CA LEU A 198 17.53 -4.54 -18.84
C LEU A 198 18.26 -4.21 -20.14
N GLN A 199 19.48 -3.67 -20.06
CA GLN A 199 20.34 -3.34 -21.21
C GLN A 199 20.78 -4.60 -21.97
N LEU A 200 21.07 -5.69 -21.26
CA LEU A 200 21.35 -7.01 -21.85
C LEU A 200 20.09 -7.67 -22.46
N GLY A 201 18.90 -7.15 -22.13
CA GLY A 201 17.60 -7.71 -22.48
C GLY A 201 16.95 -7.20 -23.77
N LEU A 202 17.23 -5.98 -24.27
CA LEU A 202 16.80 -5.47 -25.60
C LEU A 202 17.65 -4.25 -26.06
N PRO A 203 17.87 -4.09 -27.38
CA PRO A 203 18.48 -2.88 -27.95
C PRO A 203 17.55 -1.67 -27.76
N GLN A 204 18.06 -0.62 -27.13
CA GLN A 204 17.40 0.68 -27.16
C GLN A 204 17.44 1.20 -28.60
N ASN A 205 16.29 1.42 -29.23
CA ASN A 205 16.20 2.23 -30.44
C ASN A 205 16.04 3.70 -30.03
N PRO A 206 17.05 4.56 -30.19
CA PRO A 206 16.80 5.98 -30.30
C PRO A 206 16.60 6.28 -31.78
N PHE A 207 15.45 6.85 -32.13
CA PHE A 207 15.29 7.54 -33.39
C PHE A 207 16.30 8.72 -33.40
N ARG A 208 17.49 8.47 -33.94
CA ARG A 208 18.46 9.49 -34.38
C ARG A 208 19.02 9.01 -35.71
N ASP A 209 18.50 9.58 -36.79
CA ASP A 209 19.03 9.46 -38.13
C ASP A 209 20.53 9.83 -38.17
N THR A 210 21.36 9.01 -38.81
CA THR A 210 21.95 9.29 -40.14
C THR A 210 23.06 8.29 -40.51
N ARG A 211 22.86 7.63 -41.66
CA ARG A 211 23.81 7.06 -42.65
C ARG A 211 25.21 6.54 -42.24
N SER A 212 25.55 5.42 -42.91
CA SER A 212 26.86 4.72 -43.05
C SER A 212 27.10 3.63 -42.00
N GLY A 213 27.52 2.41 -42.31
CA GLY A 213 27.89 1.76 -43.57
C GLY A 213 28.30 0.31 -43.26
N THR A 214 28.05 -0.59 -44.21
CA THR A 214 28.80 -1.83 -44.53
C THR A 214 29.61 -2.59 -43.45
N GLY A 215 29.30 -3.89 -43.33
CA GLY A 215 30.21 -4.97 -42.85
C GLY A 215 30.11 -5.22 -41.33
N ALA A 216 30.19 -6.44 -40.79
CA ALA A 216 30.68 -7.70 -41.31
C ALA A 216 30.07 -8.87 -40.50
N LEU A 217 30.26 -10.08 -41.03
CA LEU A 217 29.86 -11.37 -40.50
C LEU A 217 30.48 -11.67 -39.12
N ALA A 218 29.67 -12.19 -38.20
CA ALA A 218 30.15 -13.05 -37.12
C ALA A 218 29.14 -14.18 -36.90
N VAL A 219 29.54 -15.39 -37.32
CA VAL A 219 28.92 -16.63 -36.86
C VAL A 219 29.43 -16.86 -35.44
N GLU A 220 28.59 -16.62 -34.44
CA GLU A 220 28.89 -17.02 -33.06
C GLU A 220 27.94 -18.13 -32.60
N LYS A 221 28.56 -19.15 -32.01
CA LYS A 221 27.95 -20.38 -31.53
C LYS A 221 26.89 -20.05 -30.49
N THR A 222 25.64 -20.40 -30.80
CA THR A 222 24.49 -20.25 -29.91
C THR A 222 24.72 -21.07 -28.65
N SER A 223 24.92 -20.41 -27.50
CA SER A 223 24.99 -21.08 -26.20
C SER A 223 23.60 -21.58 -25.79
N ALA A 224 23.55 -22.69 -25.03
CA ALA A 224 22.31 -23.32 -24.57
C ALA A 224 21.39 -22.38 -23.76
N PHE A 225 21.92 -21.26 -23.27
CA PHE A 225 21.18 -20.18 -22.59
C PHE A 225 20.21 -19.44 -23.53
N MET A 226 20.60 -19.19 -24.79
CA MET A 226 19.77 -18.52 -25.80
C MET A 226 18.56 -19.37 -26.24
N THR A 227 18.63 -20.69 -26.05
CA THR A 227 17.51 -21.61 -26.33
C THR A 227 16.49 -21.62 -25.19
N ALA A 228 16.92 -21.39 -23.94
CA ALA A 228 16.05 -21.35 -22.76
C ALA A 228 15.39 -19.97 -22.53
N ALA A 229 16.09 -18.87 -22.83
CA ALA A 229 15.56 -17.50 -22.76
C ALA A 229 14.48 -17.18 -23.83
N LYS A 230 14.21 -18.13 -24.74
CA LYS A 230 13.05 -18.10 -25.64
C LYS A 230 11.71 -18.39 -24.95
N ALA A 231 11.70 -18.64 -23.64
CA ALA A 231 10.50 -18.54 -22.82
C ALA A 231 10.45 -17.12 -22.22
N THR A 232 9.50 -16.22 -22.49
CA THR A 232 8.15 -16.40 -23.01
C THR A 232 7.66 -15.05 -23.57
N VAL A 233 8.21 -14.57 -24.70
CA VAL A 233 7.61 -13.40 -25.37
C VAL A 233 6.20 -13.78 -25.82
N ILE A 234 5.17 -13.22 -25.19
CA ILE A 234 3.78 -13.41 -25.57
C ILE A 234 3.42 -12.30 -26.56
N CYS A 235 2.93 -12.68 -27.73
CA CYS A 235 2.48 -11.74 -28.73
C CYS A 235 1.28 -10.95 -28.20
N ALA A 236 1.42 -9.63 -28.08
CA ALA A 236 0.36 -8.73 -27.65
C ALA A 236 -0.87 -8.71 -28.58
N TRP A 237 -0.74 -9.21 -29.82
CA TRP A 237 -1.82 -9.25 -30.80
C TRP A 237 -2.61 -10.56 -30.79
N CYS A 238 -1.93 -11.71 -30.90
CA CYS A 238 -2.60 -13.03 -30.98
C CYS A 238 -2.58 -13.83 -29.68
N GLY A 239 -1.81 -13.41 -28.66
CA GLY A 239 -1.74 -14.05 -27.35
C GLY A 239 -0.94 -15.37 -27.29
N TRP A 240 -0.23 -15.74 -28.36
CA TRP A 240 0.63 -16.93 -28.40
C TRP A 240 2.08 -16.60 -28.04
N LYS A 241 2.81 -17.62 -27.57
CA LYS A 241 4.20 -17.49 -27.10
C LYS A 241 5.20 -17.45 -28.29
N ASN A 242 6.40 -17.00 -28.00
CA ASN A 242 7.63 -17.08 -28.81
C ASN A 242 7.65 -16.19 -30.07
N HIS A 243 6.85 -15.12 -30.11
CA HIS A 243 6.92 -14.10 -31.16
C HIS A 243 6.25 -12.78 -30.73
N THR A 244 6.63 -11.67 -31.34
CA THR A 244 6.06 -10.33 -31.10
C THR A 244 4.97 -10.00 -32.12
N LYS A 245 4.31 -8.83 -32.01
CA LYS A 245 3.25 -8.42 -32.96
C LYS A 245 3.77 -8.27 -34.39
N GLU A 246 5.00 -7.80 -34.55
CA GLU A 246 5.65 -7.53 -35.83
C GLU A 246 5.98 -8.84 -36.57
N THR A 247 6.21 -9.92 -35.82
CA THR A 247 6.50 -11.25 -36.36
C THR A 247 5.28 -12.18 -36.36
N CYS A 248 4.10 -11.65 -36.03
CA CYS A 248 2.87 -12.40 -35.95
C CYS A 248 2.26 -12.68 -37.33
N TYR A 249 1.92 -13.95 -37.58
CA TYR A 249 1.29 -14.40 -38.82
C TYR A 249 -0.25 -14.37 -38.81
N CYS A 250 -0.87 -14.07 -37.65
CA CYS A 250 -2.32 -13.92 -37.55
C CYS A 250 -2.78 -12.69 -38.35
N ALA A 251 -4.05 -12.69 -38.80
CA ALA A 251 -4.64 -11.55 -39.50
C ALA A 251 -4.47 -10.25 -38.69
N GLY A 252 -3.96 -9.18 -39.34
CA GLY A 252 -3.63 -7.90 -38.68
C GLY A 252 -2.27 -7.87 -37.95
N GLY A 253 -1.51 -8.96 -37.97
CA GLY A 253 -0.12 -9.00 -37.48
C GLY A 253 0.89 -8.54 -38.55
N GLY A 254 2.12 -8.25 -38.13
CA GLY A 254 3.15 -7.68 -39.03
C GLY A 254 3.60 -8.61 -40.17
N LYS A 255 3.37 -9.92 -40.05
CA LYS A 255 3.60 -10.93 -41.11
C LYS A 255 2.31 -11.61 -41.56
N ALA A 256 1.16 -10.97 -41.38
CA ALA A 256 -0.10 -11.50 -41.88
C ALA A 256 0.01 -11.81 -43.39
N GLY A 257 -0.39 -13.02 -43.80
CA GLY A 257 -0.31 -13.47 -45.19
C GLY A 257 1.06 -13.97 -45.66
N GLN A 258 2.14 -13.74 -44.91
CA GLN A 258 3.49 -14.24 -45.24
C GLN A 258 3.81 -15.57 -44.54
N GLN A 259 2.83 -16.46 -44.46
CA GLN A 259 2.95 -17.72 -43.74
C GLN A 259 3.84 -18.70 -44.49
N PRO A 260 4.60 -19.56 -43.79
CA PRO A 260 5.36 -20.61 -44.44
C PRO A 260 4.46 -21.55 -45.24
N SER A 261 4.88 -21.92 -46.44
CA SER A 261 4.13 -22.77 -47.38
C SER A 261 3.78 -24.17 -46.85
N HIS A 262 4.46 -24.63 -45.78
CA HIS A 262 4.21 -25.93 -45.16
C HIS A 262 3.05 -25.94 -44.14
N TRP A 263 2.44 -24.79 -43.83
CA TRP A 263 1.29 -24.72 -42.92
C TRP A 263 -0.01 -25.13 -43.61
N LYS A 264 -0.69 -26.13 -43.05
CA LYS A 264 -1.97 -26.67 -43.57
C LYS A 264 -3.19 -25.80 -43.26
N SER A 265 -3.05 -24.82 -42.36
CA SER A 265 -4.15 -23.97 -41.93
C SER A 265 -3.67 -22.58 -41.55
N GLN A 266 -4.56 -21.61 -41.73
CA GLN A 266 -4.33 -20.23 -41.29
C GLN A 266 -4.15 -20.19 -39.74
N PRO A 267 -3.17 -19.42 -39.23
CA PRO A 267 -2.94 -19.25 -37.81
C PRO A 267 -4.14 -18.59 -37.14
N ARG A 268 -4.55 -19.17 -36.01
CA ARG A 268 -5.69 -18.69 -35.22
C ARG A 268 -5.21 -17.99 -33.97
N PRO A 269 -5.79 -16.83 -33.60
CA PRO A 269 -5.46 -16.16 -32.36
C PRO A 269 -6.03 -16.89 -31.13
N LYS A 270 -5.51 -16.61 -29.94
CA LYS A 270 -6.03 -17.13 -28.67
C LYS A 270 -7.37 -16.47 -28.35
N LYS A 271 -8.33 -17.24 -27.83
CA LYS A 271 -9.67 -16.74 -27.48
C LYS A 271 -9.59 -15.55 -26.53
N GLY A 272 -10.26 -14.45 -26.88
CA GLY A 272 -10.24 -13.19 -26.10
C GLY A 272 -9.01 -12.30 -26.31
N SER A 273 -8.11 -12.64 -27.23
CA SER A 273 -7.00 -11.75 -27.63
C SER A 273 -7.48 -10.62 -28.56
N PRO A 274 -6.72 -9.52 -28.71
CA PRO A 274 -7.09 -8.42 -29.60
C PRO A 274 -7.36 -8.86 -31.05
N ALA A 275 -6.58 -9.84 -31.55
CA ALA A 275 -6.80 -10.42 -32.87
C ALA A 275 -8.09 -11.24 -32.96
N ASP A 276 -8.46 -11.96 -31.90
CA ASP A 276 -9.71 -12.74 -31.85
C ASP A 276 -10.94 -11.82 -31.83
N LEU A 277 -10.89 -10.77 -31.02
CA LEU A 277 -11.94 -9.75 -30.96
C LEU A 277 -12.10 -9.01 -32.29
N SER A 278 -10.98 -8.68 -32.95
CA SER A 278 -11.00 -8.08 -34.30
C SER A 278 -11.62 -9.01 -35.34
N MET A 279 -11.27 -10.30 -35.32
CA MET A 279 -11.86 -11.30 -36.23
C MET A 279 -13.35 -11.52 -35.98
N HIS A 280 -13.79 -11.49 -34.72
CA HIS A 280 -15.21 -11.55 -34.36
C HIS A 280 -15.97 -10.29 -34.78
N ALA A 281 -15.39 -9.11 -34.62
CA ALA A 281 -15.98 -7.84 -35.05
C ALA A 281 -16.11 -7.76 -36.58
N LEU A 282 -15.09 -8.22 -37.33
CA LEU A 282 -15.14 -8.31 -38.79
C LEU A 282 -16.22 -9.29 -39.27
N ARG A 283 -16.36 -10.46 -38.61
CA ARG A 283 -17.43 -11.42 -38.92
C ARG A 283 -18.82 -10.88 -38.61
N ALA A 284 -19.00 -10.16 -37.50
CA ALA A 284 -20.25 -9.50 -37.16
C ALA A 284 -20.61 -8.38 -38.15
N SER A 285 -19.61 -7.66 -38.66
CA SER A 285 -19.77 -6.62 -39.68
C SER A 285 -20.15 -7.20 -41.04
N ILE A 286 -19.55 -8.33 -41.44
CA ILE A 286 -19.89 -9.06 -42.68
C ILE A 286 -21.32 -9.63 -42.60
N PHE A 287 -21.74 -10.15 -41.45
CA PHE A 287 -23.13 -10.59 -41.22
C PHE A 287 -24.14 -9.43 -41.30
N SER A 288 -23.74 -8.24 -40.86
CA SER A 288 -24.59 -7.03 -40.93
C SER A 288 -24.68 -6.47 -42.36
N GLN A 289 -23.66 -6.69 -43.21
CA GLN A 289 -23.69 -6.29 -44.62
C GLN A 289 -24.49 -7.25 -45.51
N SER A 290 -24.62 -8.53 -45.14
CA SER A 290 -25.48 -9.49 -45.85
C SER A 290 -26.99 -9.26 -45.64
N ILE A 291 -27.39 -8.37 -44.70
CA ILE A 291 -28.80 -8.02 -44.44
C ILE A 291 -29.23 -6.79 -45.28
N ASN A 292 -28.29 -6.05 -45.86
CA ASN A 292 -28.54 -4.75 -46.49
C ASN A 292 -28.40 -4.74 -48.02
N ASP A 293 -28.55 -5.89 -48.69
CA ASP A 293 -28.73 -5.89 -50.15
C ASP A 293 -30.23 -5.77 -50.46
N PRO A 294 -30.71 -4.66 -51.07
CA PRO A 294 -32.13 -4.47 -51.32
C PRO A 294 -32.49 -5.13 -52.65
N SER A 295 -33.27 -6.22 -52.60
CA SER A 295 -34.09 -6.62 -53.74
C SER A 295 -35.51 -6.04 -53.61
N PRO A 296 -36.14 -5.67 -54.74
CA PRO A 296 -37.07 -4.56 -54.77
C PRO A 296 -38.48 -4.99 -54.37
N THR A 297 -39.06 -4.15 -53.51
CA THR A 297 -40.44 -3.65 -53.63
C THR A 297 -41.51 -4.69 -53.92
N GLN A 298 -42.29 -5.06 -52.89
CA GLN A 298 -43.74 -4.98 -53.03
C GLN A 298 -44.45 -4.70 -51.69
N ARG A 299 -45.45 -3.85 -51.84
CA ARG A 299 -46.18 -3.03 -50.87
C ARG A 299 -47.47 -3.77 -50.49
N LEU A 300 -48.14 -3.29 -49.42
CA LEU A 300 -49.55 -3.54 -49.01
C LEU A 300 -49.70 -4.76 -48.06
N SER A 301 -50.37 -4.75 -46.90
CA SER A 301 -51.34 -3.85 -46.25
C SER A 301 -51.47 -4.21 -44.74
N ARG A 302 -51.91 -3.26 -43.91
CA ARG A 302 -52.53 -3.43 -42.56
C ARG A 302 -53.91 -4.14 -42.67
N PRO A 303 -54.69 -4.44 -41.58
CA PRO A 303 -54.57 -4.18 -40.13
C PRO A 303 -54.82 -5.46 -39.25
N SER A 304 -54.71 -5.53 -37.90
CA SER A 304 -55.67 -5.05 -36.88
C SER A 304 -55.32 -5.62 -35.47
N VAL A 305 -55.44 -4.76 -34.43
CA VAL A 305 -56.02 -4.92 -33.05
C VAL A 305 -55.61 -6.17 -32.20
N CYS A 306 -55.05 -6.07 -30.97
CA CYS A 306 -55.66 -5.81 -29.63
C CYS A 306 -54.52 -5.59 -28.59
N VAL A 307 -54.47 -4.52 -27.79
CA VAL A 307 -55.04 -4.26 -26.44
C VAL A 307 -54.39 -5.02 -25.26
N ALA A 308 -53.78 -4.22 -24.37
CA ALA A 308 -53.58 -4.33 -22.90
C ALA A 308 -52.78 -5.53 -22.33
N THR A 309 -52.01 -5.47 -21.24
CA THR A 309 -52.16 -4.73 -19.97
C THR A 309 -50.82 -4.76 -19.21
N VAL A 310 -50.45 -3.68 -18.52
CA VAL A 310 -49.40 -3.63 -17.47
C VAL A 310 -50.09 -3.75 -16.11
N PRO A 311 -49.56 -4.51 -15.13
CA PRO A 311 -49.23 -3.90 -13.82
C PRO A 311 -47.98 -4.58 -13.17
N PRO A 312 -47.60 -4.28 -11.91
CA PRO A 312 -46.52 -3.34 -11.62
C PRO A 312 -45.39 -3.93 -10.73
N ALA A 313 -44.42 -3.07 -10.44
CA ALA A 313 -43.25 -3.31 -9.60
C ALA A 313 -43.58 -3.77 -8.17
N GLU A 314 -42.81 -4.76 -7.69
CA GLU A 314 -42.73 -5.14 -6.28
C GLU A 314 -41.36 -4.80 -5.70
N THR A 315 -41.45 -4.15 -4.55
CA THR A 315 -40.40 -3.63 -3.67
C THR A 315 -39.61 -4.75 -3.01
N GLN A 316 -38.27 -4.67 -3.01
CA GLN A 316 -37.44 -5.46 -2.10
C GLN A 316 -36.57 -4.56 -1.23
N ALA A 317 -36.91 -4.57 0.06
CA ALA A 317 -36.16 -4.03 1.19
C ALA A 317 -35.00 -4.97 1.58
N PRO A 318 -34.06 -4.52 2.43
CA PRO A 318 -32.70 -5.03 2.49
C PRO A 318 -32.54 -6.27 3.37
N ILE A 319 -31.63 -7.15 2.95
CA ILE A 319 -31.20 -8.31 3.74
C ILE A 319 -30.17 -7.82 4.76
N ASP A 320 -30.61 -7.79 6.00
CA ASP A 320 -29.82 -7.70 7.22
C ASP A 320 -29.57 -9.13 7.72
N SER A 321 -28.33 -9.51 8.06
CA SER A 321 -28.04 -10.57 9.04
C SER A 321 -26.54 -10.94 9.11
N LYS A 322 -25.97 -10.57 10.26
CA LYS A 322 -25.14 -11.40 11.14
C LYS A 322 -23.75 -11.83 10.63
N TYR A 323 -22.72 -11.14 11.14
CA TYR A 323 -21.54 -11.79 11.72
C TYR A 323 -21.00 -10.94 12.88
N GLN A 324 -21.57 -11.15 14.08
CA GLN A 324 -20.81 -11.11 15.33
C GLN A 324 -20.67 -12.56 15.81
N ILE A 325 -19.48 -12.95 16.28
CA ILE A 325 -19.23 -13.50 17.63
C ILE A 325 -17.80 -14.11 17.76
N PHE A 326 -17.03 -13.53 18.70
CA PHE A 326 -16.12 -14.13 19.72
C PHE A 326 -14.74 -14.69 19.29
N LEU A 327 -13.63 -14.07 19.74
CA LEU A 327 -12.89 -14.15 21.03
C LEU A 327 -11.83 -15.27 21.03
N ALA A 328 -10.59 -14.91 21.37
CA ALA A 328 -9.82 -15.57 22.43
C ALA A 328 -8.52 -14.81 22.75
N THR A 329 -8.40 -14.42 24.02
CA THR A 329 -7.22 -14.27 24.90
C THR A 329 -6.05 -13.39 24.48
#